data_AF-G3IRB0-F1
#
_entry.id   AF-G3IRB0-F1
#
_cell.length_a   1.000
_cell.length_b   1.000
_cell.length_c   1.000
_cell.angle_alpha   90.00
_cell.angle_beta   90.00
_cell.angle_gamma   90.00
#
_symmetry.space_group_name_H-M   'P 1'
#
loop_
_entity.id
_entity.type
_entity.pdbx_description
1 polymer ?
#
loop_
_entity_poly.entity_id
_entity_poly.type
_entity_poly.pdbx_seq_one_letter_code
_entity_poly.pdbx_strand_id
1 'polypeptide(L)'
;MNNNKRNPSVVHVDNIDIPVTEYQNQRVITTELMAQAYGTELNNIQANFIRNKGRFEEGTHYFKLEGKRLTDLKSVSPQINKRTRNLILWTERGAARHAKMLDTDQAWDVFDKLESDYFEPPQQPKPARRAALPTPTDEFTPEVLAAIDARAMAMSLRQYEHNKNQLREAIKRWGYGLKGQQLVDLVKNIDQKDSRLFLIHRDELWKLTSSVASMTIMHRLALDNVHELEARTGTEWYGRPDNSH
;
A
#
# COMPACT_ATOMS: atom_id res chain seq x y z
N MET A 1 -24.97 -1.30 -21.04
CA MET A 1 -23.75 -2.01 -20.57
C MET A 1 -22.58 -1.47 -21.37
N ASN A 2 -21.40 -1.23 -20.76
CA ASN A 2 -20.18 -1.03 -21.53
C ASN A 2 -19.03 -1.77 -20.84
N ASN A 3 -18.58 -2.86 -21.44
CA ASN A 3 -17.65 -3.81 -20.82
C ASN A 3 -16.21 -3.34 -21.02
N ASN A 4 -15.73 -2.43 -20.17
CA ASN A 4 -14.32 -2.05 -20.15
C ASN A 4 -13.49 -3.16 -19.47
N LYS A 5 -13.27 -4.26 -20.19
CA LYS A 5 -12.30 -5.30 -19.82
C LYS A 5 -10.93 -4.65 -19.84
N ARG A 6 -10.39 -4.34 -18.65
CA ARG A 6 -8.98 -3.96 -18.50
C ARG A 6 -8.15 -5.14 -18.98
N ASN A 7 -7.52 -5.01 -20.13
CA ASN A 7 -6.44 -5.91 -20.53
C ASN A 7 -5.36 -5.83 -19.44
N PRO A 8 -4.86 -6.96 -18.91
CA PRO A 8 -3.70 -6.92 -18.04
C PRO A 8 -2.53 -6.37 -18.86
N SER A 9 -1.88 -5.33 -18.36
CA SER A 9 -0.62 -4.87 -18.97
C SER A 9 0.36 -6.04 -18.98
N VAL A 10 0.95 -6.31 -20.14
CA VAL A 10 2.00 -7.32 -20.30
C VAL A 10 3.32 -6.57 -20.44
N VAL A 11 4.36 -7.05 -19.75
CA VAL A 11 5.74 -6.60 -19.92
C VAL A 11 6.47 -7.68 -20.71
N HIS A 12 7.20 -7.28 -21.74
CA HIS A 12 8.03 -8.19 -22.53
C HIS A 12 9.46 -8.15 -21.97
N VAL A 13 9.94 -9.27 -21.41
CA VAL A 13 11.32 -9.40 -20.91
C VAL A 13 12.03 -10.50 -21.70
N ASP A 14 13.06 -10.13 -22.46
CA ASP A 14 13.90 -10.94 -23.39
C ASP A 14 13.19 -11.75 -24.50
N ASN A 15 12.09 -12.43 -24.20
CA ASN A 15 11.11 -13.00 -25.14
C ASN A 15 9.84 -13.53 -24.44
N ILE A 16 9.62 -13.17 -23.15
CA ILE A 16 8.56 -13.71 -22.31
C ILE A 16 7.55 -12.61 -21.99
N ASP A 17 6.29 -12.91 -22.25
CA ASP A 17 5.13 -12.07 -21.96
C ASP A 17 4.74 -12.23 -20.48
N ILE A 18 5.27 -11.36 -19.62
CA ILE A 18 5.00 -11.42 -18.18
C ILE A 18 3.76 -10.56 -17.86
N PRO A 19 2.64 -11.16 -17.40
CA PRO A 19 1.48 -10.39 -16.97
C PRO A 19 1.80 -9.56 -15.73
N VAL A 20 1.51 -8.25 -15.77
CA VAL A 20 1.54 -7.42 -14.56
C VAL A 20 0.50 -7.96 -13.58
N THR A 21 0.98 -8.56 -12.49
CA THR A 21 0.15 -9.04 -11.39
C THR A 21 0.46 -8.18 -10.18
N GLU A 22 -0.54 -7.44 -9.70
CA GLU A 22 -0.43 -6.61 -8.51
C GLU A 22 -1.12 -7.29 -7.33
N TYR A 23 -0.42 -7.36 -6.19
CA TYR A 23 -0.96 -7.86 -4.94
C TYR A 23 -0.54 -6.90 -3.82
N GLN A 24 -1.51 -6.42 -3.03
CA GLN A 24 -1.29 -5.42 -1.96
C GLN A 24 -0.50 -4.18 -2.43
N ASN A 25 -0.85 -3.66 -3.62
CA ASN A 25 -0.18 -2.51 -4.27
C ASN A 25 1.30 -2.72 -4.61
N GLN A 26 1.78 -3.98 -4.64
CA GLN A 26 3.12 -4.34 -5.09
C GLN A 26 3.03 -5.24 -6.33
N ARG A 27 3.94 -5.05 -7.29
CA ARG A 27 4.09 -5.98 -8.43
C ARG A 27 4.74 -7.27 -7.96
N VAL A 28 4.17 -8.40 -8.38
CA VAL A 28 4.56 -9.73 -7.93
C VAL A 28 4.53 -10.75 -9.06
N ILE A 29 5.52 -11.64 -9.12
CA ILE A 29 5.65 -12.66 -10.16
C ILE A 29 5.31 -14.05 -9.60
N THR A 30 4.75 -14.95 -10.42
CA THR A 30 4.53 -16.35 -10.00
C THR A 30 5.83 -17.16 -10.10
N THR A 31 5.94 -18.26 -9.34
CA THR A 31 7.05 -19.22 -9.47
C THR A 31 7.21 -19.75 -10.90
N GLU A 32 6.11 -19.88 -11.64
CA GLU A 32 6.07 -20.39 -13.02
C GLU A 32 6.72 -19.39 -13.99
N LEU A 33 6.34 -18.10 -13.90
CA LEU A 33 6.91 -17.02 -14.71
C LEU A 33 8.36 -16.72 -14.34
N MET A 34 8.72 -16.79 -13.05
CA MET A 34 10.09 -16.63 -12.58
C MET A 34 11.02 -17.74 -13.13
N ALA A 35 10.55 -18.99 -13.14
CA ALA A 35 11.30 -20.11 -13.69
C ALA A 35 11.54 -19.95 -15.20
N GLN A 36 10.50 -19.54 -15.94
CA GLN A 36 10.60 -19.22 -17.37
C GLN A 36 11.60 -18.10 -17.62
N ALA A 37 11.49 -16.99 -16.87
CA ALA A 37 12.40 -15.84 -16.99
C ALA A 37 13.86 -16.27 -16.79
N TYR A 38 14.19 -16.91 -15.67
CA TYR A 38 15.56 -17.38 -15.39
C TYR A 38 16.01 -18.59 -16.23
N GLY A 39 15.23 -19.04 -17.22
CA GLY A 39 15.57 -20.16 -18.10
C GLY A 39 15.75 -21.50 -17.35
N THR A 40 15.10 -21.67 -16.21
CA THR A 40 15.29 -22.82 -15.31
C THR A 40 13.99 -23.57 -15.03
N GLU A 41 14.09 -24.80 -14.53
CA GLU A 41 12.90 -25.55 -14.13
C GLU A 41 12.24 -24.98 -12.87
N LEU A 42 10.90 -25.04 -12.84
CA LEU A 42 10.08 -24.74 -11.66
C LEU A 42 10.58 -25.45 -10.39
N ASN A 43 11.01 -26.71 -10.54
CA ASN A 43 11.54 -27.54 -9.48
C ASN A 43 12.79 -26.93 -8.82
N ASN A 44 13.64 -26.25 -9.60
CA ASN A 44 14.85 -25.62 -9.09
C ASN A 44 14.51 -24.42 -8.20
N ILE A 45 13.57 -23.55 -8.62
CA ILE A 45 13.08 -22.43 -7.80
C ILE A 45 12.49 -22.94 -6.48
N GLN A 46 11.62 -23.96 -6.55
CA GLN A 46 11.01 -24.54 -5.35
C GLN A 46 12.02 -25.21 -4.42
N ALA A 47 12.94 -26.03 -4.95
CA ALA A 47 13.97 -26.69 -4.16
C ALA A 47 14.96 -25.70 -3.54
N ASN A 48 15.20 -24.56 -4.21
CA ASN A 48 16.02 -23.47 -3.68
C ASN A 48 15.32 -22.77 -2.51
N PHE A 49 14.04 -22.41 -2.67
CA PHE A 49 13.22 -21.85 -1.58
C PHE A 49 13.15 -22.78 -0.37
N ILE A 50 12.94 -24.09 -0.57
CA ILE A 50 12.87 -25.07 0.52
C ILE A 50 14.21 -25.15 1.27
N ARG A 51 15.34 -25.27 0.54
CA ARG A 51 16.68 -25.33 1.14
C ARG A 51 17.05 -24.06 1.90
N ASN A 52 16.65 -22.90 1.37
CA ASN A 52 16.97 -21.59 1.93
C ASN A 52 15.82 -20.95 2.73
N LYS A 53 14.80 -21.71 3.17
CA LYS A 53 13.55 -21.16 3.73
C LYS A 53 13.75 -20.17 4.89
N GLY A 54 14.74 -20.37 5.75
CA GLY A 54 15.09 -19.42 6.82
C GLY A 54 15.65 -18.07 6.34
N ARG A 55 15.93 -17.93 5.04
CA ARG A 55 16.31 -16.70 4.34
C ARG A 55 15.15 -16.14 3.50
N PHE A 56 13.90 -16.51 3.80
CA PHE A 56 12.72 -15.94 3.17
C PHE A 56 11.66 -15.61 4.22
N GLU A 57 11.12 -14.40 4.15
CA GLU A 57 10.10 -13.89 5.06
C GLU A 57 8.81 -13.64 4.28
N GLU A 58 7.70 -14.18 4.78
CA GLU A 58 6.38 -13.96 4.22
C GLU A 58 5.96 -12.49 4.42
N GLY A 59 5.35 -11.90 3.40
CA GLY A 59 5.01 -10.47 3.36
C GLY A 59 6.12 -9.55 2.87
N THR A 60 7.40 -9.98 2.93
CA THR A 60 8.54 -9.18 2.43
C THR A 60 9.14 -9.76 1.14
N HIS A 61 9.29 -11.08 1.07
CA HIS A 61 9.94 -11.78 -0.05
C HIS A 61 8.94 -12.58 -0.88
N TYR A 62 7.88 -13.09 -0.23
CA TYR A 62 6.80 -13.80 -0.91
C TYR A 62 5.47 -13.64 -0.19
N PHE A 63 4.37 -13.87 -0.88
CA PHE A 63 3.04 -14.04 -0.32
C PHE A 63 2.52 -15.45 -0.62
N LYS A 64 2.08 -16.17 0.41
CA LYS A 64 1.44 -17.47 0.24
C LYS A 64 -0.07 -17.29 0.14
N LEU A 65 -0.64 -17.64 -1.01
CA LEU A 65 -2.08 -17.56 -1.23
C LEU A 65 -2.73 -18.94 -1.17
N GLU A 66 -3.65 -19.09 -0.22
CA GLU A 66 -4.45 -20.28 0.02
C GLU A 66 -5.91 -19.86 0.32
N GLY A 67 -6.86 -20.77 0.13
CA GLY A 67 -8.28 -20.54 0.44
C GLY A 67 -8.87 -19.32 -0.29
N LYS A 68 -9.63 -18.48 0.43
CA LYS A 68 -10.36 -17.34 -0.14
C LYS A 68 -9.46 -16.38 -0.93
N ARG A 69 -8.29 -16.00 -0.37
CA ARG A 69 -7.35 -15.06 -1.01
C ARG A 69 -6.89 -15.53 -2.41
N LEU A 70 -6.76 -16.84 -2.60
CA LEU A 70 -6.41 -17.43 -3.90
C LEU A 70 -7.62 -17.46 -4.86
N THR A 71 -8.82 -17.72 -4.35
CA THR A 71 -10.07 -17.66 -5.14
C THR A 71 -10.33 -16.23 -5.65
N ASP A 72 -10.12 -15.23 -4.80
CA ASP A 72 -10.31 -13.82 -5.14
C ASP A 72 -9.35 -13.40 -6.26
N LEU A 73 -8.06 -13.74 -6.13
CA LEU A 73 -7.07 -13.43 -7.17
C LEU A 73 -7.34 -14.17 -8.49
N LYS A 74 -7.75 -15.44 -8.47
CA LYS A 74 -8.16 -16.19 -9.67
C LYS A 74 -9.36 -15.58 -10.41
N SER A 75 -10.21 -14.83 -9.70
CA SER A 75 -11.34 -14.11 -10.31
C SER A 75 -10.88 -12.91 -11.14
N VAL A 76 -9.80 -12.25 -10.71
CA VAL A 76 -9.24 -11.04 -11.33
C VAL A 76 -8.14 -11.36 -12.36
N SER A 77 -7.34 -12.39 -12.11
CA SER A 77 -6.18 -12.79 -12.92
C SER A 77 -6.45 -14.11 -13.67
N PRO A 78 -6.95 -14.07 -14.91
CA PRO A 78 -7.36 -15.27 -15.66
C PRO A 78 -6.20 -16.20 -16.04
N GLN A 79 -4.96 -15.77 -15.86
CA GLN A 79 -3.75 -16.52 -16.18
C GLN A 79 -3.35 -17.53 -15.09
N ILE A 80 -3.90 -17.40 -13.87
CA ILE A 80 -3.64 -18.35 -12.78
C ILE A 80 -4.47 -19.62 -13.01
N ASN A 81 -3.82 -20.79 -13.01
CA ASN A 81 -4.51 -22.06 -13.19
C ASN A 81 -5.61 -22.27 -12.13
N LYS A 82 -6.85 -22.47 -12.60
CA LYS A 82 -8.04 -22.65 -11.73
C LYS A 82 -7.89 -23.79 -10.72
N ARG A 83 -7.10 -24.83 -11.04
CA ARG A 83 -6.85 -26.00 -10.17
C ARG A 83 -5.76 -25.80 -9.11
N THR A 84 -4.96 -24.74 -9.17
CA THR A 84 -3.90 -24.45 -8.20
C THR A 84 -4.48 -24.34 -6.78
N ARG A 85 -4.01 -25.16 -5.83
CA ARG A 85 -4.54 -25.15 -4.45
C ARG A 85 -3.84 -24.11 -3.56
N ASN A 86 -2.54 -23.96 -3.77
CA ASN A 86 -1.66 -23.02 -3.08
C ASN A 86 -0.84 -22.29 -4.15
N LEU A 87 -0.71 -20.97 -4.08
CA LEU A 87 0.14 -20.18 -4.98
C LEU A 87 1.16 -19.38 -4.16
N ILE A 88 2.40 -19.32 -4.64
CA ILE A 88 3.41 -18.41 -4.10
C ILE A 88 3.60 -17.28 -5.11
N LEU A 89 3.42 -16.06 -4.64
CA LEU A 89 3.72 -14.83 -5.35
C LEU A 89 5.00 -14.26 -4.79
N TRP A 90 5.95 -13.91 -5.65
CA TRP A 90 7.25 -13.38 -5.27
C TRP A 90 7.29 -11.88 -5.46
N THR A 91 7.80 -11.17 -4.46
CA THR A 91 8.17 -9.76 -4.61
C THR A 91 9.49 -9.66 -5.38
N GLU A 92 9.80 -8.47 -5.89
CA GLU A 92 11.13 -8.07 -6.38
C GLU A 92 12.27 -8.62 -5.49
N ARG A 93 12.19 -8.37 -4.18
CA ARG A 93 13.16 -8.84 -3.18
C ARG A 93 13.23 -10.37 -3.05
N GLY A 94 12.14 -11.07 -3.36
CA GLY A 94 12.11 -12.54 -3.45
C GLY A 94 12.77 -13.06 -4.73
N ALA A 95 12.49 -12.43 -5.87
CA ALA A 95 13.11 -12.72 -7.16
C ALA A 95 14.64 -12.51 -7.10
N ALA A 96 15.09 -11.37 -6.56
CA ALA A 96 16.51 -11.06 -6.35
C ALA A 96 17.24 -12.15 -5.52
N ARG A 97 16.58 -12.67 -4.46
CA ARG A 97 17.13 -13.77 -3.67
C ARG A 97 17.21 -15.08 -4.45
N HIS A 98 16.27 -15.34 -5.36
CA HIS A 98 16.36 -16.50 -6.26
C HIS A 98 17.49 -16.37 -7.28
N ALA A 99 17.64 -15.24 -7.97
CA ALA A 99 18.76 -15.00 -8.89
C ALA A 99 20.12 -15.22 -8.21
N LYS A 100 20.33 -14.57 -7.06
CA LYS A 100 21.55 -14.72 -6.25
C LYS A 100 21.82 -16.15 -5.75
N MET A 101 20.81 -17.01 -5.68
CA MET A 101 20.94 -18.40 -5.24
C MET A 101 20.91 -19.41 -6.39
N LEU A 102 20.70 -18.98 -7.63
CA LEU A 102 20.83 -19.82 -8.82
C LEU A 102 22.29 -19.88 -9.31
N ASP A 103 23.06 -18.83 -9.04
CA ASP A 103 24.51 -18.73 -9.32
C ASP A 103 24.85 -18.97 -10.81
N THR A 104 23.94 -18.54 -11.69
CA THR A 104 24.11 -18.55 -13.15
C THR A 104 24.04 -17.13 -13.70
N ASP A 105 24.96 -16.76 -14.58
CA ASP A 105 25.00 -15.42 -15.20
C ASP A 105 23.65 -15.04 -15.84
N GLN A 106 23.01 -16.01 -16.50
CA GLN A 106 21.66 -15.85 -17.08
C GLN A 106 20.59 -15.44 -16.05
N ALA A 107 20.65 -15.93 -14.80
CA ALA A 107 19.67 -15.56 -13.78
C ALA A 107 19.92 -14.16 -13.21
N TRP A 108 21.16 -13.68 -13.23
CA TRP A 108 21.51 -12.30 -12.92
C TRP A 108 21.08 -11.36 -14.06
N ASP A 109 21.50 -11.63 -15.30
CA ASP A 109 21.15 -10.82 -16.48
C ASP A 109 19.63 -10.64 -16.68
N VAL A 110 18.85 -11.67 -16.37
CA VAL A 110 17.38 -11.61 -16.44
C VAL A 110 16.79 -10.91 -15.22
N PHE A 111 17.38 -11.03 -14.03
CA PHE A 111 16.88 -10.30 -12.87
C PHE A 111 17.00 -8.79 -13.07
N ASP A 112 18.12 -8.30 -13.59
CA ASP A 112 18.33 -6.86 -13.83
C ASP A 112 17.26 -6.29 -14.80
N LYS A 113 16.86 -7.06 -15.81
CA LYS A 113 15.76 -6.70 -16.75
C LYS A 113 14.38 -6.85 -16.14
N LEU A 114 14.16 -7.85 -15.28
CA LEU A 114 12.93 -7.94 -14.48
C LEU A 114 12.81 -6.77 -13.52
N GLU A 115 13.93 -6.27 -12.98
CA GLU A 115 13.95 -5.08 -12.13
C GLU A 115 13.52 -3.85 -12.93
N SER A 116 14.18 -3.55 -14.05
CA SER A 116 13.89 -2.35 -14.88
C SER A 116 12.51 -2.36 -15.55
N ASP A 117 12.05 -3.51 -16.05
CA ASP A 117 10.89 -3.57 -16.94
C ASP A 117 9.62 -4.05 -16.20
N TYR A 118 9.79 -4.96 -15.23
CA TYR A 118 8.66 -5.60 -14.54
C TYR A 118 8.44 -5.12 -13.11
N PHE A 119 9.46 -5.02 -12.26
CA PHE A 119 9.27 -4.64 -10.85
C PHE A 119 9.23 -3.13 -10.66
N GLU A 120 10.04 -2.37 -11.41
CA GLU A 120 9.85 -0.93 -11.53
C GLU A 120 8.49 -0.64 -12.19
N PRO A 121 7.55 0.05 -11.50
CA PRO A 121 6.45 0.69 -12.21
C PRO A 121 7.03 1.81 -13.09
N PRO A 122 6.42 2.11 -14.26
CA PRO A 122 6.88 3.20 -15.12
C PRO A 122 7.04 4.46 -14.29
N GLN A 123 8.30 4.94 -14.18
CA GLN A 123 8.70 5.79 -13.07
C GLN A 123 7.88 7.07 -13.00
N GLN A 124 7.26 7.34 -11.86
CA GLN A 124 6.95 8.73 -11.49
C GLN A 124 8.29 9.41 -11.19
N PRO A 125 8.66 10.47 -11.93
CA PRO A 125 10.05 10.92 -12.00
C PRO A 125 10.57 11.44 -10.65
N LYS A 126 11.77 11.00 -10.27
CA LYS A 126 12.58 11.56 -9.18
C LYS A 126 13.95 11.99 -9.72
N PRO A 127 14.41 13.24 -9.49
CA PRO A 127 15.62 13.75 -10.12
C PRO A 127 16.88 13.57 -9.25
N ALA A 128 18.03 13.28 -9.89
CA ALA A 128 19.35 13.47 -9.30
C ALA A 128 20.48 13.67 -10.35
N ARG A 129 20.66 14.92 -10.79
CA ARG A 129 21.94 15.57 -11.16
C ARG A 129 22.79 14.99 -12.34
N ARG A 130 22.58 15.58 -13.53
CA ARG A 130 23.41 15.54 -14.76
C ARG A 130 24.87 16.08 -14.63
N ALA A 131 25.75 16.06 -15.66
CA ALA A 131 25.49 15.96 -17.11
C ALA A 131 26.61 15.36 -17.98
N ALA A 132 26.19 14.58 -18.99
CA ALA A 132 26.31 14.89 -20.43
C ALA A 132 25.48 13.86 -21.26
N LEU A 133 25.02 14.06 -22.51
CA LEU A 133 24.63 15.24 -23.31
C LEU A 133 23.87 14.72 -24.58
N PRO A 134 22.78 15.33 -25.08
CA PRO A 134 21.66 16.00 -24.42
C PRO A 134 20.35 15.19 -24.63
N THR A 135 19.97 14.36 -23.65
CA THR A 135 18.63 13.73 -23.56
C THR A 135 17.52 14.76 -23.30
N PRO A 136 16.22 14.45 -23.53
CA PRO A 136 15.09 15.37 -23.30
C PRO A 136 15.23 16.09 -21.95
N THR A 137 15.26 17.42 -21.97
CA THR A 137 15.78 18.21 -20.85
C THR A 137 14.70 18.54 -19.81
N ASP A 138 14.28 17.52 -19.07
CA ASP A 138 13.51 17.65 -17.83
C ASP A 138 14.44 17.98 -16.64
N GLU A 139 15.25 19.03 -16.77
CA GLU A 139 16.06 19.55 -15.67
C GLU A 139 15.76 21.02 -15.40
N PHE A 140 15.10 21.26 -14.27
CA PHE A 140 15.15 22.53 -13.57
C PHE A 140 16.60 23.00 -13.47
N THR A 141 16.87 24.25 -13.84
CA THR A 141 18.23 24.82 -13.70
C THR A 141 18.68 24.77 -12.24
N PRO A 142 20.00 24.80 -11.95
CA PRO A 142 20.49 24.83 -10.56
C PRO A 142 19.85 25.95 -9.71
N GLU A 143 19.47 27.06 -10.35
CA GLU A 143 18.74 28.19 -9.74
C GLU A 143 17.30 27.80 -9.36
N VAL A 144 16.59 27.07 -10.23
CA VAL A 144 15.22 26.58 -9.94
C VAL A 144 15.25 25.47 -8.89
N LEU A 145 16.26 24.59 -8.89
CA LEU A 145 16.46 23.61 -7.80
C LEU A 145 16.73 24.33 -6.46
N ALA A 146 17.62 25.32 -6.43
CA ALA A 146 17.85 26.13 -5.23
C ALA A 146 16.59 26.90 -4.78
N ALA A 147 15.75 27.36 -5.73
CA ALA A 147 14.47 27.98 -5.42
C ALA A 147 13.44 26.98 -4.86
N ILE A 148 13.42 25.74 -5.35
CA ILE A 148 12.60 24.63 -4.82
C ILE A 148 13.05 24.29 -3.39
N ASP A 149 14.36 24.14 -3.14
CA ASP A 149 14.89 23.86 -1.80
C ASP A 149 14.58 24.99 -0.82
N ALA A 150 14.85 26.25 -1.21
CA ALA A 150 14.49 27.42 -0.41
C ALA A 150 12.97 27.49 -0.15
N ARG A 151 12.14 27.13 -1.13
CA ARG A 151 10.69 27.09 -0.98
C ARG A 151 10.23 25.95 -0.05
N ALA A 152 10.84 24.77 -0.14
CA ALA A 152 10.58 23.63 0.72
C ALA A 152 10.99 23.92 2.18
N MET A 153 12.17 24.53 2.39
CA MET A 153 12.60 25.03 3.70
C MET A 153 11.62 26.09 4.23
N ALA A 154 11.23 27.07 3.42
CA ALA A 154 10.25 28.09 3.81
C ALA A 154 8.84 27.53 4.04
N MET A 155 8.47 26.38 3.46
CA MET A 155 7.23 25.66 3.75
C MET A 155 7.34 24.87 5.05
N SER A 156 8.47 24.19 5.29
CA SER A 156 8.77 23.51 6.56
C SER A 156 8.78 24.48 7.74
N LEU A 157 9.45 25.64 7.60
CA LEU A 157 9.46 26.70 8.60
C LEU A 157 8.05 27.26 8.86
N ARG A 158 7.25 27.53 7.81
CA ARG A 158 5.86 27.96 7.98
C ARG A 158 4.98 26.88 8.61
N GLN A 159 5.21 25.59 8.35
CA GLN A 159 4.49 24.51 9.03
C GLN A 159 4.88 24.42 10.50
N TYR A 160 6.17 24.56 10.82
CA TYR A 160 6.65 24.65 12.20
C TYR A 160 6.07 25.85 12.94
N GLU A 161 6.07 27.04 12.33
CA GLU A 161 5.46 28.25 12.89
C GLU A 161 3.93 28.11 13.04
N HIS A 162 3.26 27.50 12.07
CA HIS A 162 1.83 27.21 12.15
C HIS A 162 1.54 26.28 13.32
N ASN A 163 2.22 25.14 13.41
CA ASN A 163 2.06 24.18 14.50
C ASN A 163 2.37 24.82 15.87
N LYS A 164 3.44 25.61 15.96
CA LYS A 164 3.83 26.37 17.15
C LYS A 164 2.76 27.39 17.57
N ASN A 165 2.11 28.06 16.61
CA ASN A 165 1.04 29.00 16.89
C ASN A 165 -0.27 28.29 17.24
N GLN A 166 -0.62 27.17 16.60
CA GLN A 166 -1.74 26.32 16.98
C GLN A 166 -1.57 25.78 18.41
N LEU A 167 -0.38 25.31 18.76
CA LEU A 167 -0.04 24.90 20.13
C LEU A 167 -0.21 26.07 21.12
N ARG A 168 0.27 27.27 20.79
CA ARG A 168 0.07 28.47 21.63
C ARG A 168 -1.40 28.79 21.86
N GLU A 169 -2.23 28.78 20.83
CA GLU A 169 -3.68 29.05 20.97
C GLU A 169 -4.42 27.91 21.68
N ALA A 170 -4.02 26.65 21.47
CA ALA A 170 -4.53 25.51 22.21
C ALA A 170 -4.20 25.62 23.71
N ILE A 171 -2.96 25.98 24.07
CA ILE A 171 -2.55 26.20 25.46
C ILE A 171 -3.33 27.37 26.09
N LYS A 172 -3.54 28.48 25.37
CA LYS A 172 -4.38 29.59 25.86
C LYS A 172 -5.82 29.14 26.13
N ARG A 173 -6.39 28.33 25.24
CA ARG A 173 -7.80 27.90 25.28
C ARG A 173 -8.07 26.79 26.29
N TRP A 174 -7.13 25.87 26.50
CA TRP A 174 -7.32 24.66 27.31
C TRP A 174 -6.40 24.57 28.54
N GLY A 175 -5.36 25.39 28.63
CA GLY A 175 -4.43 25.45 29.77
C GLY A 175 -4.85 26.40 30.90
N TYR A 176 -6.11 26.85 30.92
CA TYR A 176 -6.61 27.80 31.93
C TYR A 176 -6.48 27.22 33.35
N GLY A 177 -5.82 27.97 34.24
CA GLY A 177 -5.58 27.56 35.63
C GLY A 177 -4.29 26.75 35.87
N LEU A 178 -3.66 26.19 34.83
CA LEU A 178 -2.39 25.47 34.95
C LEU A 178 -1.20 26.45 35.01
N LYS A 179 -0.14 26.10 35.75
CA LYS A 179 1.07 26.94 35.89
C LYS A 179 2.37 26.13 35.85
N GLY A 180 3.45 26.77 35.40
CA GLY A 180 4.80 26.21 35.45
C GLY A 180 4.90 24.83 34.79
N GLN A 181 5.41 23.85 35.55
CA GLN A 181 5.64 22.50 35.07
C GLN A 181 4.38 21.81 34.50
N GLN A 182 3.20 22.09 35.06
CA GLN A 182 1.94 21.49 34.57
C GLN A 182 1.62 21.87 33.12
N LEU A 183 2.01 23.07 32.68
CA LEU A 183 1.87 23.50 31.28
C LEU A 183 2.91 22.81 30.39
N VAL A 184 4.14 22.61 30.89
CA VAL A 184 5.20 21.90 30.18
C VAL A 184 4.81 20.43 29.95
N ASP A 185 4.28 19.78 30.98
CA ASP A 185 3.84 18.39 30.91
C ASP A 185 2.60 18.23 30.02
N LEU A 186 1.63 19.16 30.09
CA LEU A 186 0.52 19.21 29.14
C LEU A 186 1.03 19.25 27.70
N VAL A 187 1.97 20.16 27.38
CA VAL A 187 2.50 20.33 26.01
C VAL A 187 3.28 19.10 25.54
N LYS A 188 4.09 18.49 26.40
CA LYS A 188 4.83 17.25 26.08
C LYS A 188 3.92 16.06 25.81
N ASN A 189 2.74 16.05 26.43
CA ASN A 189 1.78 14.95 26.32
C ASN A 189 0.79 15.13 25.16
N ILE A 190 0.74 16.29 24.47
CA ILE A 190 -0.07 16.46 23.25
C ILE A 190 0.36 15.42 22.21
N ASP A 191 -0.62 14.84 21.52
CA ASP A 191 -0.43 13.83 20.45
C ASP A 191 0.16 12.48 20.91
N GLN A 192 0.32 12.25 22.22
CA GLN A 192 0.67 10.93 22.77
C GLN A 192 -0.57 10.03 22.96
N LYS A 193 -0.36 8.71 23.12
CA LYS A 193 -1.44 7.71 23.20
C LYS A 193 -2.49 8.00 24.27
N ASP A 194 -2.08 8.50 25.43
CA ASP A 194 -2.96 8.84 26.55
C ASP A 194 -3.31 10.33 26.62
N SER A 195 -3.08 11.09 25.53
CA SER A 195 -3.36 12.52 25.48
C SER A 195 -4.86 12.82 25.44
N ARG A 196 -5.24 13.96 26.02
CA ARG A 196 -6.58 14.55 25.86
C ARG A 196 -6.66 15.51 24.65
N LEU A 197 -5.56 15.71 23.92
CA LEU A 197 -5.46 16.69 22.84
C LEU A 197 -4.56 16.13 21.73
N PHE A 198 -5.17 15.84 20.57
CA PHE A 198 -4.50 15.32 19.38
C PHE A 198 -4.42 16.37 18.28
N LEU A 199 -3.36 16.36 17.48
CA LEU A 199 -3.15 17.28 16.36
C LEU A 199 -3.52 16.60 15.04
N ILE A 200 -4.82 16.52 14.75
CA ILE A 200 -5.34 15.86 13.54
C ILE A 200 -5.18 16.76 12.31
N HIS A 201 -4.62 16.24 11.22
CA HIS A 201 -4.54 17.01 9.97
C HIS A 201 -5.93 17.23 9.37
N ARG A 202 -6.18 18.38 8.72
CA ARG A 202 -7.51 18.76 8.23
C ARG A 202 -8.14 17.69 7.32
N ASP A 203 -7.33 17.04 6.49
CA ASP A 203 -7.80 16.01 5.55
C ASP A 203 -8.13 14.69 6.25
N GLU A 204 -7.44 14.36 7.35
CA GLU A 204 -7.77 13.21 8.19
C GLU A 204 -9.05 13.46 8.98
N LEU A 205 -9.21 14.66 9.53
CA LEU A 205 -10.46 15.09 10.16
C LEU A 205 -11.62 14.99 9.16
N TRP A 206 -11.44 15.44 7.91
CA TRP A 206 -12.45 15.33 6.88
C TRP A 206 -12.80 13.87 6.55
N LYS A 207 -11.80 12.99 6.41
CA LYS A 207 -12.00 11.54 6.20
C LYS A 207 -12.78 10.90 7.36
N LEU A 208 -12.44 11.24 8.60
CA LEU A 208 -13.14 10.75 9.79
C LEU A 208 -14.59 11.23 9.82
N THR A 209 -14.84 12.53 9.66
CA THR A 209 -16.20 13.10 9.71
C THR A 209 -17.09 12.63 8.56
N SER A 210 -16.54 12.48 7.35
CA SER A 210 -17.29 11.96 6.20
C SER A 210 -17.60 10.47 6.36
N SER A 211 -16.66 9.67 6.85
CA SER A 211 -16.89 8.25 7.17
C SER A 211 -18.00 8.07 8.22
N VAL A 212 -17.98 8.83 9.32
CA VAL A 212 -19.01 8.78 10.37
C VAL A 212 -20.40 9.19 9.83
N ALA A 213 -20.45 10.20 8.97
CA ALA A 213 -21.70 10.60 8.31
C ALA A 213 -22.24 9.49 7.39
N SER A 214 -21.37 8.86 6.58
CA SER A 214 -21.75 7.72 5.73
C SER A 214 -22.22 6.51 6.54
N MET A 215 -21.54 6.17 7.65
CA MET A 215 -21.96 5.10 8.55
C MET A 215 -23.33 5.38 9.18
N THR A 216 -23.59 6.64 9.56
CA THR A 216 -24.88 7.06 10.13
C THR A 216 -26.03 6.95 9.12
N ILE A 217 -25.78 7.33 7.86
CA ILE A 217 -26.74 7.18 6.76
C ILE A 217 -27.03 5.70 6.48
N MET A 218 -26.00 4.86 6.39
CA MET A 218 -26.15 3.42 6.19
C MET A 218 -26.88 2.73 7.34
N HIS A 219 -26.59 3.12 8.59
CA HIS A 219 -27.29 2.62 9.78
C HIS A 219 -28.77 2.98 9.75
N ARG A 220 -29.13 4.24 9.42
CA ARG A 220 -30.53 4.65 9.29
C ARG A 220 -31.24 3.85 8.20
N LEU A 221 -30.65 3.76 7.01
CA LEU A 221 -31.24 3.02 5.89
C LEU A 221 -31.39 1.52 6.18
N ALA A 222 -30.48 0.93 6.97
CA ALA A 222 -30.62 -0.43 7.46
C ALA A 222 -31.80 -0.59 8.44
N LEU A 223 -31.97 0.35 9.38
CA LEU A 223 -33.13 0.36 10.29
C LEU A 223 -34.46 0.57 9.55
N ASP A 224 -34.51 1.49 8.58
CA ASP A 224 -35.71 1.73 7.77
C ASP A 224 -36.16 0.45 7.05
N ASN A 225 -35.20 -0.31 6.47
CA ASN A 225 -35.47 -1.62 5.84
C ASN A 225 -35.93 -2.68 6.86
N VAL A 226 -35.40 -2.68 8.09
CA VAL A 226 -35.83 -3.61 9.15
C VAL A 226 -37.26 -3.27 9.56
N HIS A 227 -37.59 -2.00 9.77
CA HIS A 227 -38.95 -1.58 10.11
C HIS A 227 -39.96 -1.87 8.98
N GLU A 228 -39.57 -1.79 7.70
CA GLU A 228 -40.43 -2.23 6.58
C GLU A 228 -40.69 -3.75 6.65
N LEU A 229 -39.67 -4.55 6.96
CA LEU A 229 -39.81 -6.00 7.13
C LEU A 229 -40.67 -6.34 8.36
N GLU A 230 -40.53 -5.63 9.47
CA GLU A 230 -41.36 -5.77 10.68
C GLU A 230 -42.83 -5.46 10.37
N ALA A 231 -43.10 -4.33 9.70
CA ALA A 231 -44.45 -3.95 9.27
C ALA A 231 -45.09 -4.98 8.31
N ARG A 232 -44.30 -5.60 7.43
CA ARG A 232 -44.78 -6.62 6.48
C ARG A 232 -44.95 -8.01 7.09
N THR A 233 -44.23 -8.32 8.17
CA THR A 233 -44.24 -9.65 8.81
C THR A 233 -45.02 -9.68 10.13
N GLY A 234 -45.44 -8.52 10.65
CA GLY A 234 -46.09 -8.39 11.96
C GLY A 234 -45.22 -8.83 13.13
N THR A 235 -43.91 -9.00 12.90
CA THR A 235 -42.94 -9.57 13.85
C THR A 235 -41.87 -8.53 14.10
N GLU A 236 -41.63 -8.19 15.37
CA GLU A 236 -40.53 -7.30 15.78
C GLU A 236 -39.21 -8.10 15.81
N TRP A 237 -38.26 -7.69 14.98
CA TRP A 237 -36.97 -8.36 14.72
C TRP A 237 -35.81 -7.59 15.35
N TYR A 238 -35.90 -6.27 15.42
CA TYR A 238 -34.92 -5.41 16.07
C TYR A 238 -35.12 -5.38 17.60
N GLY A 239 -34.04 -5.35 18.37
CA GLY A 239 -34.12 -5.16 19.82
C GLY A 239 -34.57 -6.36 20.67
N ARG A 240 -34.87 -7.54 20.08
CA ARG A 240 -35.08 -8.75 20.88
C ARG A 240 -33.81 -9.12 21.66
N PRO A 241 -33.88 -9.34 22.98
CA PRO A 241 -32.79 -9.97 23.71
C PRO A 241 -32.62 -11.43 23.23
N ASP A 242 -31.37 -11.84 23.04
CA ASP A 242 -31.00 -13.18 22.58
C ASP A 242 -31.20 -14.20 23.70
N ASN A 243 -32.44 -14.70 23.83
CA ASN A 243 -32.77 -15.82 24.71
C ASN A 243 -32.39 -17.15 24.03
N SER A 244 -31.09 -17.34 23.84
CA SER A 244 -30.51 -18.64 23.51
C SER A 244 -30.47 -19.51 24.78
N HIS A 245 -31.32 -20.54 24.80
CA HIS A 245 -31.28 -21.65 25.77
C HIS A 245 -30.25 -22.71 25.35
#